data_AF-A0ABD2AW85-F1
#
_entry.id   AF-A0ABD2AW85-F1
#
_cell.length_a   1.000
_cell.length_b   1.000
_cell.length_c   1.000
_cell.angle_alpha   90.00
_cell.angle_beta   90.00
_cell.angle_gamma   90.00
#
_symmetry.space_group_name_H-M   'P 1'
#
loop_
_entity.id
_entity.type
_entity.pdbx_description
1 polymer ?
#
loop_
_entity_poly.entity_id
_entity_poly.type
_entity_poly.pdbx_seq_one_letter_code
_entity_poly.pdbx_strand_id
1 'polypeptide(L)'
;MNLEVELIAGVVKGGLPPAHLPSPRLIKIFIAGERDEFSVERKQLLEVVGPELQSIYDDMGIEVLLVDMQYGTSKNPDTNPRLAEFFLEEINASHRHSRGCFLLLLAGADYNTGWVPTKFEEETFHALLGCCSVLNEYYVQDGRYYTLKASR
;
A
#
# COMPACT_ATOMS: atom_id res chain seq x y z
N MET A 1 -4.64 31.12 7.39
CA MET A 1 -4.42 29.84 8.10
C MET A 1 -5.79 29.24 8.34
N ASN A 2 -6.10 28.10 7.72
CA ASN A 2 -7.48 27.57 7.65
C ASN A 2 -7.87 26.90 8.97
N LEU A 3 -8.87 27.46 9.66
CA LEU A 3 -9.43 26.95 10.91
C LEU A 3 -9.81 25.47 10.83
N GLU A 4 -10.27 25.01 9.66
CA GLU A 4 -10.63 23.61 9.41
C GLU A 4 -9.45 22.64 9.57
N VAL A 5 -8.23 23.07 9.22
CA VAL A 5 -7.04 22.19 9.24
C VAL A 5 -6.60 21.90 10.67
N GLU A 6 -6.61 22.91 11.55
CA GLU A 6 -6.32 22.72 12.98
C GLU A 6 -7.37 21.85 13.67
N LEU A 7 -8.62 22.00 13.26
CA LEU A 7 -9.76 21.27 13.81
C LEU A 7 -9.74 19.79 13.39
N ILE A 8 -9.37 19.51 12.13
CA ILE A 8 -9.12 18.15 11.63
C ILE A 8 -7.93 17.52 12.38
N ALA A 9 -6.84 18.26 12.55
CA ALA A 9 -5.66 17.77 13.26
C ALA A 9 -5.96 17.47 14.74
N GLY A 10 -6.86 18.22 15.38
CA GLY A 10 -7.32 17.97 16.74
C GLY A 10 -8.11 16.67 16.87
N VAL A 11 -9.05 16.40 15.95
CA VAL A 11 -9.86 15.16 15.97
C VAL A 11 -9.03 13.93 15.67
N VAL A 12 -8.13 14.00 14.68
CA VAL A 12 -7.18 12.91 14.37
C VAL A 12 -6.23 12.61 15.53
N LYS A 13 -6.03 13.58 16.45
CA LYS A 13 -5.25 13.43 17.69
C LYS A 13 -6.12 13.08 18.91
N GLY A 14 -7.41 12.79 18.75
CA GLY A 14 -8.32 12.34 19.83
C GLY A 14 -9.21 13.43 20.45
N GLY A 15 -9.34 14.61 19.83
CA GLY A 15 -10.28 15.66 20.24
C GLY A 15 -11.71 15.43 19.73
N LEU A 16 -12.71 16.01 20.43
CA LEU A 16 -14.12 15.92 20.02
C LEU A 16 -14.39 16.71 18.73
N PRO A 17 -15.14 16.15 17.75
CA PRO A 17 -15.47 16.85 16.52
C PRO A 17 -16.61 17.87 16.69
N PRO A 18 -16.60 18.98 15.93
CA PRO A 18 -17.66 19.99 15.96
C PRO A 18 -18.87 19.57 15.11
N ALA A 19 -20.05 20.09 15.45
CA ALA A 19 -21.34 19.62 14.94
C ALA A 19 -21.66 19.90 13.46
N HIS A 20 -20.75 20.46 12.67
CA HIS A 20 -21.03 20.96 11.30
C HIS A 20 -19.97 20.52 10.28
N LEU A 21 -19.46 19.29 10.42
CA LEU A 21 -18.43 18.79 9.53
C LEU A 21 -18.98 18.44 8.13
N PRO A 22 -18.21 18.72 7.05
CA PRO A 22 -18.54 18.27 5.70
C PRO A 22 -18.43 16.75 5.56
N SER A 23 -18.80 16.23 4.37
CA SER A 23 -18.80 14.82 3.91
C SER A 23 -17.80 13.88 4.59
N PRO A 24 -18.14 12.57 4.72
CA PRO A 24 -17.36 11.61 5.50
C PRO A 24 -15.86 11.68 5.26
N ARG A 25 -15.10 11.69 6.35
CA ARG A 25 -13.65 11.85 6.33
C ARG A 25 -13.01 10.47 6.31
N LEU A 26 -12.39 10.11 5.19
CA LEU A 26 -11.75 8.81 5.03
C LEU A 26 -10.36 8.78 5.70
N ILE A 27 -10.10 7.77 6.52
CA ILE A 27 -8.79 7.33 6.98
C ILE A 27 -8.53 5.97 6.33
N LYS A 28 -7.76 5.97 5.24
CA LYS A 28 -7.41 4.76 4.49
C LYS A 28 -5.97 4.39 4.79
N ILE A 29 -5.74 3.25 5.46
CA ILE A 29 -4.42 2.78 5.88
C ILE A 29 -4.07 1.53 5.07
N PHE A 30 -3.03 1.63 4.25
CA PHE A 30 -2.44 0.48 3.58
C PHE A 30 -1.56 -0.31 4.54
N ILE A 31 -1.74 -1.62 4.60
CA ILE A 31 -0.93 -2.55 5.38
C ILE A 31 0.07 -3.23 4.44
N ALA A 32 1.35 -3.05 4.72
CA ALA A 32 2.45 -3.63 3.98
C ALA A 32 3.27 -4.57 4.88
N GLY A 33 3.90 -5.59 4.30
CA GLY A 33 4.82 -6.50 4.99
C GLY A 33 5.01 -7.79 4.21
N GLU A 34 5.84 -8.70 4.73
CA GLU A 34 5.93 -10.06 4.22
C GLU A 34 4.62 -10.81 4.55
N ARG A 35 4.10 -11.61 3.60
CA ARG A 35 2.75 -12.17 3.70
C ARG A 35 2.67 -13.22 4.80
N ASP A 36 3.63 -14.13 4.79
CA ASP A 36 3.57 -15.35 5.58
C ASP A 36 4.09 -15.12 7.02
N GLU A 37 4.94 -14.11 7.23
CA GLU A 37 5.51 -13.77 8.54
C GLU A 37 4.48 -13.16 9.51
N PHE A 38 3.51 -12.39 9.01
CA PHE A 38 2.57 -11.59 9.82
C PHE A 38 1.10 -12.02 9.69
N SER A 39 0.85 -13.30 9.40
CA SER A 39 -0.51 -13.78 9.11
C SER A 39 -1.51 -13.58 10.27
N VAL A 40 -1.04 -13.71 11.52
CA VAL A 40 -1.85 -13.53 12.73
C VAL A 40 -2.12 -12.06 12.99
N GLU A 41 -1.10 -11.22 12.89
CA GLU A 41 -1.17 -9.78 13.11
C GLU A 41 -2.09 -9.12 12.08
N ARG A 42 -1.97 -9.48 10.80
CA ARG A 42 -2.85 -8.99 9.73
C ARG A 42 -4.31 -9.38 9.99
N LYS A 43 -4.56 -10.62 10.39
CA LYS A 43 -5.89 -11.08 10.77
C LYS A 43 -6.45 -10.25 11.92
N GLN A 44 -5.67 -10.03 12.97
CA GLN A 44 -6.08 -9.20 14.10
C GLN A 44 -6.37 -7.76 13.68
N LEU A 45 -5.52 -7.18 12.83
CA LEU A 45 -5.72 -5.83 12.30
C LEU A 45 -7.04 -5.73 11.53
N LEU A 46 -7.33 -6.66 10.63
CA LEU A 46 -8.48 -6.57 9.72
C LEU A 46 -9.80 -7.03 10.35
N GLU A 47 -9.78 -8.05 11.20
CA GLU A 47 -11.00 -8.65 11.77
C GLU A 47 -11.37 -8.12 13.15
N VAL A 48 -10.45 -7.46 13.85
CA VAL A 48 -10.69 -6.93 15.21
C VAL A 48 -10.44 -5.44 15.27
N VAL A 49 -9.21 -5.00 14.98
CA VAL A 49 -8.81 -3.59 15.16
C VAL A 49 -9.53 -2.67 14.18
N GLY A 50 -9.63 -3.03 12.90
CA GLY A 50 -10.35 -2.26 11.88
C GLY A 50 -11.81 -2.00 12.27
N PRO A 51 -12.60 -3.05 12.57
CA PRO A 51 -13.96 -2.90 13.05
C PRO A 51 -14.09 -2.07 14.34
N GLU A 52 -13.18 -2.26 15.30
CA GLU A 52 -13.16 -1.49 16.55
C GLU A 52 -12.90 0.00 16.28
N LEU A 53 -11.91 0.32 15.44
CA LEU A 53 -11.62 1.68 15.02
C LEU A 53 -12.82 2.31 14.30
N GLN A 54 -13.45 1.59 13.37
CA GLN A 54 -14.64 2.08 12.69
C GLN A 54 -15.73 2.41 13.70
N SER A 55 -16.00 1.54 14.67
CA SER A 55 -17.02 1.77 15.70
C SER A 55 -16.75 3.00 16.57
N ILE A 56 -15.49 3.32 16.85
CA ILE A 56 -15.11 4.51 17.64
C ILE A 56 -15.36 5.80 16.85
N TYR A 57 -15.15 5.76 15.54
CA TYR A 57 -15.15 6.92 14.67
C TYR A 57 -16.46 7.12 13.88
N ASP A 58 -17.39 6.16 13.97
CA ASP A 58 -18.66 6.14 13.25
C ASP A 58 -19.50 7.40 13.53
N ASP A 59 -19.68 7.73 14.81
CA ASP A 59 -20.43 8.93 15.27
C ASP A 59 -19.78 10.26 14.85
N MET A 60 -18.50 10.22 14.46
CA MET A 60 -17.74 11.39 14.02
C MET A 60 -17.82 11.62 12.50
N GLY A 61 -18.52 10.75 11.77
CA GLY A 61 -18.55 10.76 10.31
C GLY A 61 -17.19 10.47 9.68
N ILE A 62 -16.35 9.70 10.37
CA ILE A 62 -15.03 9.27 9.88
C ILE A 62 -15.15 7.81 9.45
N GLU A 63 -14.76 7.53 8.21
CA GLU A 63 -14.68 6.17 7.67
C GLU A 63 -13.24 5.69 7.81
N VAL A 64 -13.04 4.53 8.43
CA VAL A 64 -11.73 3.89 8.61
C VAL A 64 -11.66 2.65 7.72
N LEU A 65 -10.70 2.65 6.81
CA LEU A 65 -10.45 1.53 5.90
C LEU A 65 -9.03 1.03 6.07
N LEU A 66 -8.89 -0.19 6.60
CA LEU A 66 -7.62 -0.92 6.56
C LEU A 66 -7.57 -1.75 5.28
N VAL A 67 -6.50 -1.60 4.50
CA VAL A 67 -6.33 -2.30 3.22
C VAL A 67 -5.10 -3.17 3.27
N ASP A 68 -5.29 -4.48 3.12
CA ASP A 68 -4.23 -5.45 2.90
C ASP A 68 -4.53 -6.21 1.60
N MET A 69 -3.67 -6.03 0.60
CA MET A 69 -3.85 -6.65 -0.73
C MET A 69 -3.46 -8.14 -0.77
N GLN A 70 -2.85 -8.67 0.28
CA GLN A 70 -2.42 -10.08 0.37
C GLN A 70 -3.37 -10.89 1.27
N TYR A 71 -4.14 -10.23 2.14
CA TYR A 71 -5.09 -10.89 3.02
C TYR A 71 -6.18 -11.65 2.24
N GLY A 72 -6.48 -12.88 2.67
CA GLY A 72 -7.51 -13.72 2.04
C GLY A 72 -7.15 -14.25 0.64
N THR A 73 -5.93 -14.04 0.14
CA THR A 73 -5.50 -14.57 -1.15
C THR A 73 -5.17 -16.07 -1.05
N SER A 74 -5.82 -16.90 -1.86
CA SER A 74 -5.62 -18.36 -1.87
C SER A 74 -4.44 -18.82 -2.74
N LYS A 75 -3.98 -17.96 -3.65
CA LYS A 75 -2.80 -18.19 -4.50
C LYS A 75 -1.65 -17.33 -4.00
N ASN A 76 -0.40 -17.78 -4.20
CA ASN A 76 0.76 -16.93 -3.92
C ASN A 76 0.70 -15.66 -4.79
N PRO A 77 0.45 -14.47 -4.22
CA PRO A 77 0.30 -13.23 -4.99
C PRO A 77 1.60 -12.86 -5.71
N ASP A 78 2.75 -13.34 -5.22
CA ASP A 78 4.07 -13.09 -5.80
C ASP A 78 4.27 -13.71 -7.19
N THR A 79 3.36 -14.59 -7.62
CA THR A 79 3.33 -15.09 -9.00
C THR A 79 2.87 -14.05 -10.02
N ASN A 80 2.27 -12.95 -9.57
CA ASN A 80 1.86 -11.85 -10.44
C ASN A 80 3.00 -10.83 -10.58
N PRO A 81 3.62 -10.68 -11.77
CA PRO A 81 4.72 -9.73 -11.96
C PRO A 81 4.30 -8.26 -11.77
N ARG A 82 2.99 -7.96 -11.80
CA ARG A 82 2.45 -6.61 -11.62
C ARG A 82 2.03 -6.30 -10.17
N LEU A 83 2.22 -7.23 -9.23
CA LEU A 83 1.78 -7.04 -7.83
C LEU A 83 2.36 -5.77 -7.21
N ALA A 84 3.66 -5.51 -7.44
CA ALA A 84 4.33 -4.32 -6.95
C ALA A 84 3.70 -3.01 -7.47
N GLU A 85 3.25 -2.99 -8.73
CA GLU A 85 2.55 -1.83 -9.31
C GLU A 85 1.22 -1.59 -8.61
N PHE A 86 0.43 -2.65 -8.39
CA PHE A 86 -0.84 -2.55 -7.69
C PHE A 86 -0.67 -2.07 -6.25
N PHE A 87 0.37 -2.52 -5.55
CA PHE A 87 0.67 -2.04 -4.20
C PHE A 87 1.04 -0.56 -4.23
N LEU A 88 1.87 -0.15 -5.18
CA LEU A 88 2.26 1.25 -5.31
C LEU A 88 1.07 2.15 -5.66
N GLU A 89 0.17 1.69 -6.55
CA GLU A 89 -1.08 2.38 -6.86
C GLU A 89 -1.94 2.56 -5.60
N GLU A 90 -2.08 1.52 -4.79
CA GLU A 90 -2.91 1.55 -3.59
C GLU A 90 -2.29 2.36 -2.45
N ILE A 91 -0.97 2.31 -2.27
CA ILE A 91 -0.22 3.19 -1.36
C ILE A 91 -0.42 4.65 -1.76
N ASN A 92 -0.29 4.96 -3.06
CA ASN A 92 -0.49 6.31 -3.57
C ASN A 92 -1.94 6.79 -3.40
N ALA A 93 -2.92 5.91 -3.62
CA ALA A 93 -4.32 6.21 -3.37
C ALA A 93 -4.58 6.48 -1.88
N SER A 94 -4.03 5.66 -0.99
CA SER A 94 -4.15 5.83 0.46
C SER A 94 -3.51 7.14 0.92
N HIS A 95 -2.31 7.48 0.42
CA HIS A 95 -1.66 8.75 0.70
C HIS A 95 -2.47 9.96 0.19
N ARG A 96 -3.07 9.85 -1.00
CA ARG A 96 -3.85 10.95 -1.61
C ARG A 96 -5.16 11.20 -0.87
N HIS A 97 -5.83 10.14 -0.41
CA HIS A 97 -7.21 10.21 0.05
C HIS A 97 -7.35 10.13 1.58
N SER A 98 -6.41 9.50 2.29
CA SER A 98 -6.45 9.40 3.75
C SER A 98 -6.23 10.76 4.40
N ARG A 99 -7.03 11.07 5.42
CA ARG A 99 -6.91 12.28 6.24
C ARG A 99 -6.00 12.10 7.47
N GLY A 100 -5.36 10.96 7.61
CA GLY A 100 -4.51 10.62 8.75
C GLY A 100 -3.37 9.69 8.37
N CYS A 101 -3.06 8.74 9.26
CA CYS A 101 -2.16 7.64 8.92
C CYS A 101 -2.65 6.97 7.62
N PHE A 102 -1.72 6.68 6.71
CA PHE A 102 -2.04 6.07 5.42
C PHE A 102 -1.24 4.80 5.12
N LEU A 103 -0.22 4.50 5.93
CA LEU A 103 0.65 3.36 5.76
C LEU A 103 1.01 2.76 7.11
N LEU A 104 0.87 1.45 7.23
CA LEU A 104 1.36 0.63 8.33
C LEU A 104 2.27 -0.45 7.75
N LEU A 105 3.56 -0.40 8.09
CA LEU A 105 4.56 -1.36 7.64
C LEU A 105 4.86 -2.36 8.76
N LEU A 106 4.58 -3.63 8.49
CA LEU A 106 5.00 -4.77 9.30
C LEU A 106 6.39 -5.18 8.85
N ALA A 107 7.40 -4.78 9.64
CA ALA A 107 8.80 -5.04 9.34
C ALA A 107 9.27 -6.31 10.06
N GLY A 108 9.70 -7.29 9.27
CA GLY A 108 10.15 -8.59 9.75
C GLY A 108 11.54 -8.97 9.25
N ALA A 109 11.90 -10.24 9.42
CA ALA A 109 13.19 -10.78 9.04
C ALA A 109 13.15 -11.61 7.75
N ASP A 110 11.95 -12.02 7.30
CA ASP A 110 11.80 -12.82 6.10
C ASP A 110 11.83 -11.93 4.85
N TYR A 111 12.72 -12.27 3.91
CA TYR A 111 12.84 -11.63 2.60
C TYR A 111 12.76 -12.69 1.53
N ASN A 112 11.58 -13.28 1.37
CA ASN A 112 11.40 -14.43 0.48
C ASN A 112 11.12 -14.01 -0.96
N THR A 113 10.67 -12.76 -1.19
CA THR A 113 10.26 -12.30 -2.51
C THR A 113 10.92 -10.98 -2.90
N GLY A 114 11.73 -11.03 -3.96
CA GLY A 114 12.21 -9.84 -4.66
C GLY A 114 11.33 -9.55 -5.87
N TRP A 115 10.48 -8.53 -5.79
CA TRP A 115 9.79 -8.04 -6.98
C TRP A 115 10.77 -7.28 -7.87
N VAL A 116 10.66 -7.50 -9.17
CA VAL A 116 11.44 -6.78 -10.18
C VAL A 116 10.51 -5.87 -10.99
N PRO A 117 10.96 -4.68 -11.40
CA PRO A 117 10.16 -3.81 -12.26
C PRO A 117 9.72 -4.52 -13.54
N THR A 118 8.46 -4.38 -13.94
CA THR A 118 7.96 -4.97 -15.20
C THR A 118 8.56 -4.30 -16.43
N LYS A 119 9.07 -3.07 -16.25
CA LYS A 119 9.55 -2.21 -17.32
C LYS A 119 10.74 -1.36 -16.86
N PHE A 120 11.74 -1.26 -17.72
CA PHE A 120 12.87 -0.35 -17.59
C PHE A 120 12.97 0.56 -18.80
N GLU A 121 13.41 1.80 -18.59
CA GLU A 121 13.97 2.63 -19.65
C GLU A 121 15.28 2.02 -20.15
N GLU A 122 15.56 2.16 -21.44
CA GLU A 122 16.77 1.60 -22.08
C GLU A 122 18.06 1.98 -21.35
N GLU A 123 18.21 3.25 -20.98
CA GLU A 123 19.40 3.74 -20.25
C GLU A 123 19.53 3.08 -18.87
N THR A 124 18.43 2.98 -18.13
CA THR A 124 18.40 2.33 -16.81
C THR A 124 18.71 0.84 -16.93
N PHE A 125 18.14 0.16 -17.92
CA PHE A 125 18.38 -1.26 -18.15
C PHE A 125 19.85 -1.53 -18.45
N HIS A 126 20.47 -0.75 -19.34
CA HIS A 126 21.88 -0.90 -19.67
C HIS A 126 22.81 -0.61 -18.48
N ALA A 127 22.48 0.39 -17.67
CA ALA A 127 23.23 0.67 -16.44
C ALA A 127 23.17 -0.52 -15.46
N LEU A 128 21.99 -1.12 -15.28
CA LEU A 128 21.80 -2.28 -14.39
C LEU A 128 22.45 -3.56 -14.96
N LEU A 129 22.42 -3.74 -16.28
CA LEU A 129 23.01 -4.90 -16.95
C LEU A 129 24.52 -5.00 -16.71
N GLY A 130 25.21 -3.86 -16.55
CA GLY A 130 26.62 -3.81 -16.15
C GLY A 130 26.90 -4.45 -14.79
N CYS A 131 25.91 -4.47 -13.90
CA CYS A 131 26.00 -5.08 -12.57
C CYS A 131 25.36 -6.47 -12.50
N CYS A 132 24.37 -6.76 -13.36
CA CYS A 132 23.59 -7.99 -13.32
C CYS A 132 23.29 -8.49 -14.74
N SER A 133 24.15 -9.37 -15.26
CA SER A 133 24.03 -9.92 -16.63
C SER A 133 22.76 -10.77 -16.84
N VAL A 134 22.23 -11.33 -15.76
CA VAL A 134 21.03 -12.19 -15.73
C VAL A 134 19.77 -11.44 -16.21
N LEU A 135 19.76 -10.09 -16.18
CA LEU A 135 18.65 -9.29 -16.69
C LEU A 135 18.27 -9.61 -18.14
N ASN A 136 19.23 -9.97 -19.00
CA ASN A 136 18.94 -10.35 -20.40
C ASN A 136 18.11 -11.65 -20.52
N GLU A 137 18.16 -12.51 -19.51
CA GLU A 137 17.37 -13.75 -19.49
C GLU A 137 15.90 -13.47 -19.19
N TYR A 138 15.61 -12.42 -18.42
CA TYR A 138 14.25 -12.12 -17.95
C TYR A 138 13.58 -10.97 -18.70
N TYR A 139 14.33 -10.11 -19.38
CA TYR A 139 13.80 -8.94 -20.08
C TYR A 139 14.01 -9.02 -21.59
N VAL A 140 13.14 -8.33 -22.32
CA VAL A 140 13.20 -8.23 -23.78
C VAL A 140 12.95 -6.80 -24.21
N GLN A 141 13.71 -6.35 -25.22
CA GLN A 141 13.58 -5.01 -25.77
C GLN A 141 12.22 -4.84 -26.46
N ASP A 142 11.58 -3.71 -26.18
CA ASP A 142 10.30 -3.27 -26.74
C ASP A 142 10.37 -1.77 -27.02
N GLY A 143 10.81 -1.42 -28.23
CA GLY A 143 11.11 -0.03 -28.61
C GLY A 143 12.25 0.56 -27.76
N ARG A 144 11.94 1.64 -27.03
CA ARG A 144 12.88 2.35 -26.13
C ARG A 144 12.90 1.82 -24.70
N TYR A 145 12.28 0.67 -24.46
CA TYR A 145 12.12 0.08 -23.15
C TYR A 145 12.53 -1.39 -23.15
N TYR A 146 12.78 -1.92 -21.96
CA TYR A 146 12.92 -3.34 -21.72
C TYR A 146 11.76 -3.81 -20.85
N THR A 147 11.10 -4.88 -21.28
CA THR A 147 9.89 -5.43 -20.63
C THR A 147 10.17 -6.81 -20.08
N LEU A 148 9.65 -7.11 -18.88
CA LEU A 148 9.78 -8.41 -18.25
C LEU A 148 9.00 -9.45 -19.05
N LYS A 149 9.66 -10.54 -19.45
CA LYS A 149 9.07 -11.62 -20.26
C LYS A 149 7.84 -12.25 -19.59
N ALA A 150 7.83 -12.33 -18.26
CA ALA A 150 6.70 -12.86 -17.48
C ALA A 150 5.44 -11.99 -17.56
N SER A 151 5.53 -10.76 -18.07
CA SER A 151 4.38 -9.85 -18.25
C SER A 151 3.67 -10.01 -19.60
N ARG A 152 4.10 -10.98 -20.44
CA ARG A 152 3.55 -11.26 -21.77
C ARG A 152 2.66 -12.50 -21.79
#